data_AF-A0A7C5B5S7-F1
#
_entry.id   AF-A0A7C5B5S7-F1
#
_cell.length_a   1.000
_cell.length_b   1.000
_cell.length_c   1.000
_cell.angle_alpha   90.00
_cell.angle_beta   90.00
_cell.angle_gamma   90.00
#
_symmetry.space_group_name_H-M   'P 1'
#
loop_
_entity.id
_entity.type
_entity.pdbx_description
1 polymer ?
#
loop_
_entity_poly.entity_id
_entity_poly.type
_entity_poly.pdbx_seq_one_letter_code
_entity_poly.pdbx_strand_id
1 'polypeptide(L)'
;MKKEEIILEVVKREKSGKQVAKKLRRDGFIPGVVYGAGEKPTPVQIPTNAFVKFRRSGHGENALITLNIKNGKSTSEKVLIRDIQKDPVKDNVIHIDFQHVSLTKKITVKIPIHLTGTPTGVKDQGGILQQVLRELEITCLPTDIPERVDVDVTALKIGDSIHVSDLSLPQVEILTDPVQTVTSVVPPMKEEEVAKPVAAEGVPAEAVVAEGAEPAEPEVISEKKAEERAAEREKTKAEKEKEEGKAPPAKGPAPKGEKK
;
A
#
# COMPACT_ATOMS: atom_id res chain seq x y z
N MET A 1 -1.56 -21.92 -23.57
CA MET A 1 -1.99 -20.52 -23.77
C MET A 1 -0.74 -19.68 -23.86
N LYS A 2 -0.49 -18.98 -24.98
CA LYS A 2 0.69 -18.12 -25.11
C LYS A 2 0.50 -16.93 -24.16
N LYS A 3 1.27 -16.85 -23.07
CA LYS A 3 1.33 -15.64 -22.24
C LYS A 3 1.88 -14.55 -23.15
N GLU A 4 1.07 -13.53 -23.43
CA GLU A 4 1.50 -12.37 -24.20
C GLU A 4 2.63 -11.69 -23.42
N GLU A 5 3.77 -11.46 -24.08
CA GLU A 5 4.88 -10.75 -23.45
C GLU A 5 4.54 -9.28 -23.38
N ILE A 6 4.26 -8.79 -22.18
CA ILE A 6 3.87 -7.42 -21.95
C ILE A 6 5.13 -6.58 -21.79
N ILE A 7 5.32 -5.63 -22.70
CA ILE A 7 6.48 -4.76 -22.72
C ILE A 7 6.08 -3.38 -22.19
N LEU A 8 6.74 -2.94 -21.11
CA LEU A 8 6.56 -1.60 -20.56
C LEU A 8 7.87 -0.82 -20.68
N GLU A 9 7.82 0.31 -21.39
CA GLU A 9 8.97 1.19 -21.52
C GLU A 9 9.12 2.08 -20.30
N VAL A 10 10.31 2.06 -19.69
CA VAL A 10 10.64 2.87 -18.52
C VAL A 10 11.98 3.58 -18.73
N VAL A 11 12.16 4.71 -18.07
CA VAL A 11 13.40 5.49 -18.15
C VAL A 11 14.11 5.41 -16.80
N LYS A 12 15.43 5.22 -16.80
CA LYS A 12 16.19 5.27 -15.55
C LYS A 12 16.27 6.71 -15.04
N ARG A 13 16.08 6.92 -13.74
CA ARG A 13 16.28 8.24 -13.10
C ARG A 13 17.64 8.28 -12.40
N GLU A 14 18.34 9.39 -12.50
CA GLU A 14 19.60 9.61 -11.76
C GLU A 14 19.34 10.26 -10.39
N LYS A 15 18.34 11.17 -10.33
CA LYS A 15 18.00 11.92 -9.13
C LYS A 15 16.85 11.27 -8.38
N SER A 16 17.00 11.11 -7.08
CA SER A 16 15.98 10.63 -6.14
C SER A 16 15.61 11.72 -5.13
N GLY A 17 14.45 11.58 -4.46
CA GLY A 17 14.00 12.50 -3.41
C GLY A 17 12.57 13.03 -3.57
N LYS A 18 12.05 13.65 -2.51
CA LYS A 18 10.65 14.09 -2.37
C LYS A 18 10.24 15.13 -3.43
N GLN A 19 11.09 16.14 -3.66
CA GLN A 19 10.79 17.20 -4.63
C GLN A 19 10.81 16.69 -6.08
N VAL A 20 11.78 15.84 -6.43
CA VAL A 20 11.89 15.22 -7.75
C VAL A 20 10.66 14.34 -8.03
N ALA A 21 10.28 13.48 -7.08
CA ALA A 21 9.10 12.64 -7.21
C ALA A 21 7.78 13.43 -7.32
N LYS A 22 7.69 14.61 -6.68
CA LYS A 22 6.53 15.51 -6.81
C LYS A 22 6.47 16.15 -8.21
N LYS A 23 7.62 16.55 -8.76
CA LYS A 23 7.73 17.11 -10.11
C LYS A 23 7.37 16.06 -11.17
N LEU A 24 7.97 14.86 -11.09
CA LEU A 24 7.68 13.76 -12.01
C LEU A 24 6.18 13.43 -12.10
N ARG A 25 5.49 13.37 -10.95
CA ARG A 25 4.04 13.13 -10.91
C ARG A 25 3.22 14.24 -11.58
N ARG A 26 3.68 15.49 -11.50
CA ARG A 26 3.05 16.61 -12.23
C ARG A 26 3.30 16.52 -13.73
N ASP A 27 4.48 16.05 -14.11
CA ASP A 27 4.91 15.88 -15.51
C ASP A 27 4.30 14.62 -16.16
N GLY A 28 3.44 13.88 -15.45
CA GLY A 28 2.78 12.67 -15.97
C GLY A 28 3.60 11.39 -15.86
N PHE A 29 4.62 11.35 -15.01
CA PHE A 29 5.44 10.16 -14.72
C PHE A 29 5.20 9.63 -13.31
N ILE A 30 5.12 8.31 -13.20
CA ILE A 30 5.06 7.57 -11.93
C ILE A 30 6.49 7.20 -11.55
N PRO A 31 6.99 7.59 -10.36
CA PRO A 31 8.26 7.08 -9.86
C PRO A 31 8.14 5.61 -9.46
N GLY A 32 9.18 4.83 -9.71
CA GLY A 32 9.26 3.44 -9.27
C GLY A 32 10.67 3.00 -8.96
N VAL A 33 10.80 1.76 -8.47
CA VAL A 33 12.08 1.12 -8.18
C VAL A 33 12.03 -0.32 -8.67
N VAL A 34 13.09 -0.74 -9.35
CA VAL A 34 13.34 -2.15 -9.69
C VAL A 34 14.39 -2.68 -8.73
N TYR A 35 14.10 -3.78 -8.04
CA TYR A 35 15.05 -4.44 -7.14
C TYR A 35 14.95 -5.97 -7.26
N GLY A 36 15.93 -6.69 -6.72
CA GLY A 36 15.95 -8.15 -6.75
C GLY A 36 17.21 -8.70 -7.41
N ALA A 37 17.24 -10.01 -7.66
CA ALA A 37 18.36 -10.73 -8.29
C ALA A 37 19.76 -10.57 -7.63
N GLY A 38 19.85 -9.95 -6.45
CA GLY A 38 21.13 -9.61 -5.81
C GLY A 38 21.77 -8.32 -6.35
N GLU A 39 21.05 -7.55 -7.16
CA GLU A 39 21.52 -6.29 -7.74
C GLU A 39 21.09 -5.08 -6.91
N LYS A 40 21.74 -3.94 -7.14
CA LYS A 40 21.40 -2.68 -6.48
C LYS A 40 20.05 -2.16 -6.99
N PRO A 41 19.16 -1.66 -6.12
CA PRO A 41 17.88 -1.09 -6.53
C PRO A 41 18.06 0.01 -7.56
N THR A 42 17.44 -0.14 -8.73
CA THR A 42 17.51 0.82 -9.82
C THR A 42 16.26 1.70 -9.79
N PRO A 43 16.41 3.01 -9.56
CA PRO A 43 15.29 3.92 -9.56
C PRO A 43 14.87 4.18 -11.02
N VAL A 44 13.57 4.01 -11.31
CA VAL A 44 12.98 4.17 -12.65
C VAL A 44 11.82 5.16 -12.63
N GLN A 45 11.44 5.66 -13.81
CA GLN A 45 10.24 6.46 -14.02
C GLN A 45 9.40 5.83 -15.14
N ILE A 46 8.10 5.74 -14.92
CA ILE A 46 7.13 5.10 -15.82
C ILE A 46 6.17 6.16 -16.34
N PRO A 47 5.91 6.26 -17.65
CA PRO A 47 4.87 7.15 -18.16
C PRO A 47 3.48 6.67 -17.71
N THR A 48 2.72 7.57 -17.07
CA THR A 48 1.41 7.24 -16.47
C THR A 48 0.44 6.65 -17.50
N ASN A 49 0.43 7.21 -18.72
CA ASN A 49 -0.44 6.74 -19.80
C ASN A 49 -0.16 5.28 -20.20
N ALA A 50 1.11 4.86 -20.22
CA ALA A 50 1.46 3.47 -20.54
C ALA A 50 1.01 2.53 -19.42
N PHE A 51 1.23 2.93 -18.17
CA PHE A 51 0.80 2.13 -17.01
C PHE A 51 -0.72 2.01 -16.91
N VAL A 52 -1.47 3.09 -17.15
CA VAL A 52 -2.95 3.05 -17.14
C VAL A 52 -3.48 2.15 -18.26
N LYS A 53 -2.86 2.17 -19.45
CA LYS A 53 -3.21 1.24 -20.53
C LYS A 53 -2.95 -0.21 -20.12
N PHE A 54 -1.77 -0.48 -19.56
CA PHE A 54 -1.41 -1.79 -19.01
C PHE A 54 -2.42 -2.30 -17.97
N ARG A 55 -2.83 -1.44 -17.04
CA ARG A 55 -3.83 -1.79 -16.01
C ARG A 55 -5.21 -2.07 -16.62
N ARG A 56 -5.57 -1.35 -17.69
CA ARG A 56 -6.88 -1.50 -18.37
C ARG A 56 -6.96 -2.72 -19.28
N SER A 57 -5.84 -3.24 -19.77
CA SER A 57 -5.81 -4.47 -20.57
C SER A 57 -6.25 -5.73 -19.81
N GLY A 58 -6.54 -5.62 -18.51
CA GLY A 58 -7.09 -6.72 -17.72
C GLY A 58 -6.03 -7.68 -17.19
N HIS A 59 -4.75 -7.42 -17.47
CA HIS A 59 -3.66 -8.13 -16.83
C HIS A 59 -3.67 -7.82 -15.33
N GLY A 60 -3.85 -8.85 -14.52
CA GLY A 60 -3.88 -8.73 -13.06
C GLY A 60 -2.60 -8.12 -12.51
N GLU A 61 -2.65 -7.63 -11.26
CA GLU A 61 -1.49 -7.01 -10.57
C GLU A 61 -0.27 -7.97 -10.50
N ASN A 62 -0.47 -9.26 -10.77
CA ASN A 62 0.53 -10.33 -10.69
C ASN A 62 1.03 -10.83 -12.05
N ALA A 63 0.84 -10.08 -13.13
CA ALA A 63 1.36 -10.45 -14.44
C ALA A 63 2.89 -10.30 -14.53
N LEU A 64 3.53 -11.20 -15.28
CA LEU A 64 4.94 -11.06 -15.66
C LEU A 64 5.09 -9.94 -16.69
N ILE A 65 5.97 -8.98 -16.42
CA ILE A 65 6.20 -7.82 -17.28
C ILE A 65 7.66 -7.79 -17.72
N THR A 66 7.89 -7.48 -18.98
CA THR A 66 9.22 -7.16 -19.51
C THR A 66 9.41 -5.64 -19.46
N LEU A 67 10.24 -5.15 -18.55
CA LEU A 67 10.63 -3.74 -18.49
C LEU A 67 11.77 -3.46 -19.46
N ASN A 68 11.55 -2.51 -20.37
CA ASN A 68 12.60 -1.95 -21.20
C ASN A 68 13.13 -0.67 -20.55
N ILE A 69 14.29 -0.77 -19.89
CA ILE A 69 14.93 0.36 -19.22
C ILE A 69 15.78 1.13 -20.23
N LYS A 70 15.34 2.35 -20.56
CA LYS A 70 16.10 3.29 -21.40
C LYS A 70 17.15 4.00 -20.54
N ASN A 71 18.42 3.61 -20.70
CA ASN A 71 19.59 4.26 -20.09
C ASN A 71 20.78 4.26 -21.07
N GLY A 72 20.59 4.79 -22.28
CA GLY A 72 21.59 4.80 -23.36
C GLY A 72 21.78 3.46 -24.10
N LYS A 73 21.54 2.32 -23.42
CA LYS A 73 21.28 1.01 -24.02
C LYS A 73 19.94 0.49 -23.51
N SER A 74 19.16 -0.17 -24.38
CA SER A 74 17.90 -0.79 -23.99
C SER A 74 18.19 -2.15 -23.35
N THR A 75 18.04 -2.24 -22.04
CA THR A 75 18.08 -3.53 -21.33
C THR A 75 16.65 -3.96 -21.04
N SER A 76 16.34 -5.22 -21.36
CA SER A 76 15.04 -5.84 -21.08
C SER A 76 15.17 -6.73 -19.85
N GLU A 77 14.37 -6.46 -18.82
CA GLU A 77 14.35 -7.24 -17.59
C GLU A 77 12.95 -7.81 -17.33
N LYS A 78 12.88 -9.07 -16.90
CA LYS A 78 11.62 -9.68 -16.46
C LYS A 78 11.37 -9.35 -15.00
N VAL A 79 10.25 -8.68 -14.73
CA VAL A 79 9.87 -8.24 -13.40
C VAL A 79 8.42 -8.61 -13.09
N LEU A 80 8.11 -8.61 -11.81
CA LEU A 80 6.76 -8.66 -11.27
C LEU A 80 6.46 -7.34 -10.54
N ILE A 81 5.22 -6.87 -10.58
CA ILE A 81 4.79 -5.78 -9.70
C ILE A 81 4.63 -6.36 -8.30
N ARG A 82 5.35 -5.80 -7.32
CA ARG A 82 5.28 -6.24 -5.93
C ARG A 82 4.28 -5.44 -5.12
N ASP A 83 4.23 -4.13 -5.37
CA ASP A 83 3.32 -3.22 -4.69
C ASP A 83 2.99 -2.01 -5.58
N ILE A 84 1.77 -1.50 -5.44
CA ILE A 84 1.27 -0.31 -6.11
C ILE A 84 0.69 0.63 -5.06
N GLN A 85 1.38 1.72 -4.79
CA GLN A 85 0.88 2.75 -3.89
C GLN A 85 -0.09 3.65 -4.64
N LYS A 86 -1.32 3.77 -4.14
CA LYS A 86 -2.37 4.62 -4.70
C LYS A 86 -2.67 5.78 -3.75
N ASP A 87 -3.00 6.94 -4.31
CA ASP A 87 -3.48 8.10 -3.55
C ASP A 87 -4.92 7.84 -3.10
N PRO A 88 -5.21 7.82 -1.78
CA PRO A 88 -6.54 7.46 -1.29
C PRO A 88 -7.62 8.50 -1.63
N VAL A 89 -7.23 9.73 -1.99
CA VAL A 89 -8.16 10.81 -2.32
C VAL A 89 -8.34 10.94 -3.82
N LYS A 90 -7.24 10.82 -4.58
CA LYS A 90 -7.25 11.08 -6.04
C LYS A 90 -7.25 9.83 -6.90
N ASP A 91 -7.14 8.64 -6.29
CA ASP A 91 -6.98 7.33 -6.95
C ASP A 91 -5.84 7.27 -7.98
N ASN A 92 -4.86 8.17 -7.85
CA ASN A 92 -3.69 8.22 -8.72
C ASN A 92 -2.58 7.33 -8.17
N VAL A 93 -1.85 6.65 -9.05
CA VAL A 93 -0.70 5.83 -8.63
C VAL A 93 0.46 6.75 -8.23
N ILE A 94 0.93 6.57 -7.00
CA ILE A 94 2.00 7.34 -6.36
C ILE A 94 3.37 6.73 -6.63
N HIS A 95 3.47 5.40 -6.47
CA HIS A 95 4.71 4.65 -6.57
C HIS A 95 4.43 3.22 -7.01
N ILE A 96 5.37 2.63 -7.75
CA ILE A 96 5.31 1.22 -8.16
C ILE A 96 6.63 0.54 -7.81
N ASP A 97 6.52 -0.61 -7.17
CA ASP A 97 7.64 -1.48 -6.83
C ASP A 97 7.69 -2.64 -7.81
N PHE A 98 8.84 -2.81 -8.46
CA PHE A 98 9.10 -3.93 -9.35
C PHE A 98 10.15 -4.84 -8.73
N GLN A 99 9.85 -6.13 -8.72
CA GLN A 99 10.76 -7.16 -8.27
C GLN A 99 11.27 -7.94 -9.49
N HIS A 100 12.59 -8.01 -9.65
CA HIS A 100 13.22 -8.85 -10.65
C HIS A 100 12.97 -10.32 -10.34
N VAL A 101 12.53 -11.08 -11.34
CA VAL A 101 12.14 -12.48 -11.19
C VAL A 101 12.97 -13.39 -12.08
N SER A 102 13.54 -14.43 -11.48
CA SER A 102 14.19 -15.52 -12.21
C SER A 102 13.17 -16.61 -12.51
N LEU A 103 13.10 -17.07 -13.75
CA LEU A 103 12.14 -18.11 -14.19
C LEU A 103 12.30 -19.45 -13.45
N THR A 104 13.44 -19.67 -12.81
CA THR A 104 13.78 -20.92 -12.11
C THR A 104 13.51 -20.90 -10.61
N LYS A 105 13.21 -19.73 -10.03
CA LYS A 105 13.04 -19.60 -8.57
C LYS A 105 11.56 -19.45 -8.24
N LYS A 106 11.09 -20.22 -7.23
CA LYS A 106 9.77 -20.02 -6.63
C LYS A 106 9.69 -18.62 -6.02
N ILE A 107 8.53 -17.98 -6.17
CA ILE A 107 8.25 -16.66 -5.64
C ILE A 107 6.91 -16.66 -4.91
N THR A 108 6.81 -15.84 -3.87
CA THR A 108 5.61 -15.69 -3.07
C THR A 108 4.85 -14.43 -3.48
N VAL A 109 3.60 -14.62 -3.92
CA VAL A 109 2.76 -13.57 -4.51
C VAL A 109 1.38 -13.60 -3.85
N LYS A 110 0.73 -12.43 -3.74
CA LYS A 110 -0.63 -12.29 -3.24
C LYS A 110 -1.59 -12.19 -4.41
N ILE A 111 -2.57 -13.09 -4.51
CA ILE A 111 -3.52 -13.14 -5.63
C ILE A 111 -4.92 -12.74 -5.16
N PRO A 112 -5.60 -11.84 -5.90
CA PRO A 112 -6.96 -11.47 -5.56
C PRO A 112 -7.95 -12.63 -5.79
N ILE A 113 -8.91 -12.73 -4.86
CA ILE A 113 -10.02 -13.68 -4.91
C ILE A 113 -11.24 -12.98 -5.51
N HIS A 114 -11.75 -13.53 -6.60
CA HIS A 114 -12.97 -13.08 -7.26
C HIS A 114 -14.11 -14.04 -6.96
N LEU A 115 -15.19 -13.53 -6.38
CA LEU A 115 -16.39 -14.31 -6.13
C LEU A 115 -17.25 -14.32 -7.40
N THR A 116 -17.60 -15.50 -7.88
CA THR A 116 -18.46 -15.69 -9.06
C THR A 116 -19.83 -16.20 -8.64
N GLY A 117 -20.86 -15.65 -9.30
CA GLY A 117 -22.25 -15.96 -9.00
C GLY A 117 -22.81 -15.19 -7.80
N THR A 118 -24.10 -15.41 -7.53
CA THR A 118 -24.79 -14.82 -6.37
C THR A 118 -25.31 -15.94 -5.49
N PRO A 119 -24.98 -15.96 -4.20
CA PRO A 119 -25.42 -17.00 -3.28
C PRO A 119 -26.94 -17.01 -3.11
N THR A 120 -27.51 -18.21 -3.08
CA THR A 120 -28.94 -18.44 -2.79
C THR A 120 -29.33 -17.88 -1.41
N GLY A 121 -28.44 -17.96 -0.42
CA GLY A 121 -28.66 -17.38 0.91
C GLY A 121 -28.86 -15.85 0.91
N VAL A 122 -28.29 -15.12 -0.06
CA VAL A 122 -28.53 -13.67 -0.20
C VAL A 122 -29.82 -13.41 -0.99
N LYS A 123 -30.05 -14.16 -2.09
CA LYS A 123 -31.20 -13.97 -2.98
C LYS A 123 -32.53 -14.36 -2.33
N ASP A 124 -32.59 -15.54 -1.72
CA ASP A 124 -33.83 -16.16 -1.26
C ASP A 124 -34.09 -15.92 0.23
N GLN A 125 -33.03 -15.75 1.02
CA GLN A 125 -33.11 -15.68 2.49
C GLN A 125 -32.72 -14.30 3.06
N GLY A 126 -32.32 -13.35 2.21
CA GLY A 126 -31.95 -11.99 2.64
C GLY A 126 -30.64 -11.90 3.44
N GLY A 127 -29.77 -12.91 3.36
CA GLY A 127 -28.45 -12.93 3.98
C GLY A 127 -27.51 -11.84 3.44
N ILE A 128 -26.44 -11.57 4.17
CA ILE A 128 -25.36 -10.65 3.75
C ILE A 128 -24.13 -11.50 3.43
N LEU A 129 -23.61 -11.36 2.20
CA LEU A 129 -22.35 -11.97 1.80
C LEU A 129 -21.19 -11.17 2.37
N GLN A 130 -20.37 -11.81 3.21
CA GLN A 130 -19.19 -11.21 3.79
C GLN A 130 -17.94 -11.91 3.27
N GLN A 131 -17.13 -11.19 2.49
CA GLN A 131 -15.81 -11.63 2.07
C GLN A 131 -14.79 -11.20 3.13
N VAL A 132 -14.29 -12.17 3.91
CA VAL A 132 -13.32 -11.93 4.98
C VAL A 132 -11.91 -11.83 4.40
N LEU A 133 -11.56 -12.71 3.47
CA LEU A 133 -10.27 -12.72 2.79
C LEU A 133 -10.44 -12.30 1.33
N ARG A 134 -9.68 -11.27 0.92
CA ARG A 134 -9.67 -10.76 -0.46
C ARG A 134 -8.47 -11.20 -1.29
N GLU A 135 -7.39 -11.59 -0.62
CA GLU A 135 -6.13 -11.95 -1.25
C GLU A 135 -5.59 -13.25 -0.64
N LEU A 136 -5.03 -14.12 -1.46
CA LEU A 136 -4.37 -15.36 -1.03
C LEU A 136 -2.87 -15.26 -1.27
N GLU A 137 -2.10 -15.64 -0.26
CA GLU A 137 -0.65 -15.74 -0.40
C GLU A 137 -0.26 -17.13 -0.89
N ILE A 138 0.39 -17.17 -2.04
CA ILE A 138 0.75 -18.40 -2.72
C ILE A 138 2.23 -18.41 -3.12
N THR A 139 2.80 -19.61 -3.20
CA THR A 139 4.13 -19.85 -3.74
C THR A 139 4.03 -20.62 -5.04
N CYS A 140 4.56 -20.04 -6.11
CA CYS A 140 4.57 -20.66 -7.44
C CYS A 140 5.79 -20.23 -8.26
N LEU A 141 6.00 -20.88 -9.41
CA LEU A 141 6.95 -20.41 -10.40
C LEU A 141 6.37 -19.17 -11.11
N PRO A 142 7.21 -18.20 -11.53
CA PRO A 142 6.73 -17.02 -12.23
C PRO A 142 5.93 -17.34 -13.52
N THR A 143 6.22 -18.47 -14.15
CA THR A 143 5.52 -18.97 -15.34
C THR A 143 4.09 -19.41 -15.07
N ASP A 144 3.77 -19.80 -13.83
CA ASP A 144 2.50 -20.45 -13.49
C ASP A 144 1.62 -19.57 -12.59
N ILE A 145 2.01 -18.31 -12.35
CA ILE A 145 1.18 -17.35 -11.60
C ILE A 145 -0.19 -17.19 -12.28
N PRO A 146 -1.30 -17.50 -11.60
CA PRO A 146 -2.64 -17.13 -12.04
C PRO A 146 -2.92 -15.64 -11.78
N GLU A 147 -3.74 -15.02 -12.63
CA GLU A 147 -4.10 -13.60 -12.47
C GLU A 147 -5.12 -13.38 -11.35
N ARG A 148 -6.04 -14.34 -11.16
CA ARG A 148 -7.11 -14.33 -10.16
C ARG A 148 -7.52 -15.74 -9.78
N VAL A 149 -8.12 -15.87 -8.60
CA VAL A 149 -8.78 -17.10 -8.14
C VAL A 149 -10.28 -16.86 -8.17
N ASP A 150 -10.98 -17.55 -9.07
CA ASP A 150 -12.44 -17.50 -9.14
C ASP A 150 -13.05 -18.52 -8.17
N VAL A 151 -13.94 -18.07 -7.28
CA VAL A 151 -14.62 -18.89 -6.27
C VAL A 151 -16.13 -18.80 -6.49
N ASP A 152 -16.75 -19.94 -6.80
CA ASP A 152 -18.20 -20.01 -6.99
C ASP A 152 -18.92 -19.99 -5.64
N VAL A 153 -19.79 -18.99 -5.45
CA VAL A 153 -20.58 -18.79 -4.22
C VAL A 153 -22.06 -19.10 -4.41
N THR A 154 -22.49 -19.56 -5.59
CA THR A 154 -23.93 -19.74 -5.91
C THR A 154 -24.67 -20.66 -4.94
N ALA A 155 -24.04 -21.77 -4.53
CA ALA A 155 -24.66 -22.79 -3.69
C ALA A 155 -24.73 -22.44 -2.19
N LEU A 156 -24.13 -21.32 -1.76
CA LEU A 156 -24.04 -20.97 -0.33
C LEU A 156 -25.39 -20.49 0.23
N LYS A 157 -25.77 -21.05 1.39
CA LYS A 157 -26.93 -20.67 2.19
C LYS A 157 -26.50 -19.83 3.40
N ILE A 158 -27.46 -19.27 4.14
CA ILE A 158 -27.16 -18.58 5.40
C ILE A 158 -26.47 -19.54 6.38
N GLY A 159 -25.33 -19.12 6.92
CA GLY A 159 -24.50 -19.89 7.84
C GLY A 159 -23.38 -20.67 7.17
N ASP A 160 -23.38 -20.79 5.84
CA ASP A 160 -22.32 -21.48 5.12
C ASP A 160 -21.08 -20.58 4.96
N SER A 161 -19.90 -21.21 4.99
CA SER A 161 -18.61 -20.56 4.81
C SER A 161 -17.70 -21.40 3.93
N ILE A 162 -16.94 -20.73 3.06
CA ILE A 162 -15.87 -21.34 2.26
C ILE A 162 -14.54 -21.08 2.97
N HIS A 163 -13.75 -22.13 3.18
CA HIS A 163 -12.42 -22.03 3.76
C HIS A 163 -11.35 -22.06 2.68
N VAL A 164 -10.12 -21.66 3.03
CA VAL A 164 -8.96 -21.71 2.12
C VAL A 164 -8.67 -23.16 1.69
N SER A 165 -8.93 -24.16 2.53
CA SER A 165 -8.80 -25.58 2.21
C SER A 165 -9.66 -26.05 1.03
N ASP A 166 -10.80 -25.39 0.80
CA ASP A 166 -11.76 -25.78 -0.24
C ASP A 166 -11.36 -25.23 -1.62
N LEU A 167 -10.32 -24.39 -1.67
CA LEU A 167 -9.81 -23.80 -2.90
C LEU A 167 -8.83 -24.74 -3.59
N SER A 168 -9.28 -25.38 -4.68
CA SER A 168 -8.39 -26.15 -5.53
C SER A 168 -7.67 -25.25 -6.54
N LEU A 169 -6.38 -24.97 -6.30
CA LEU A 169 -5.51 -24.31 -7.28
C LEU A 169 -4.48 -25.31 -7.82
N PRO A 170 -4.52 -25.68 -9.12
CA PRO A 170 -3.51 -26.55 -9.69
C PRO A 170 -2.15 -25.82 -9.73
N GLN A 171 -1.08 -26.56 -9.43
CA GLN A 171 0.33 -26.12 -9.58
C GLN A 171 0.84 -25.04 -8.61
N VAL A 172 0.11 -24.76 -7.54
CA VAL A 172 0.41 -23.68 -6.60
C VAL A 172 0.40 -24.20 -5.15
N GLU A 173 1.40 -23.80 -4.36
CA GLU A 173 1.45 -24.06 -2.92
C GLU A 173 0.83 -22.86 -2.17
N ILE A 174 -0.29 -23.07 -1.47
CA ILE A 174 -0.93 -22.02 -0.67
C ILE A 174 -0.18 -21.90 0.67
N LEU A 175 0.26 -20.68 1.03
CA LEU A 175 0.93 -20.40 2.30
C LEU A 175 -0.03 -19.86 3.37
N THR A 176 -1.18 -19.33 2.96
CA THR A 176 -2.24 -18.88 3.87
C THR A 176 -2.81 -20.05 4.67
N ASP A 177 -3.21 -19.77 5.92
CA ASP A 177 -3.76 -20.79 6.83
C ASP A 177 -4.99 -21.47 6.20
N PRO A 178 -4.99 -22.81 6.04
CA PRO A 178 -6.10 -23.54 5.43
C PRO A 178 -7.42 -23.41 6.19
N VAL A 179 -7.38 -23.10 7.49
CA VAL A 179 -8.58 -22.94 8.34
C VAL A 179 -9.27 -21.60 8.10
N GLN A 180 -8.54 -20.62 7.54
CA GLN A 180 -9.05 -19.26 7.38
C GLN A 180 -10.29 -19.24 6.46
N THR A 181 -11.32 -18.52 6.88
CA THR A 181 -12.55 -18.35 6.09
C THR A 181 -12.32 -17.32 4.98
N VAL A 182 -12.66 -17.68 3.75
CA VAL A 182 -12.58 -16.82 2.58
C VAL A 182 -13.83 -15.95 2.48
N THR A 183 -14.99 -16.59 2.52
CA THR A 183 -16.30 -15.93 2.39
C THR A 183 -17.33 -16.67 3.24
N SER A 184 -18.25 -15.93 3.87
CA SER A 184 -19.38 -16.47 4.61
C SER A 184 -20.66 -15.71 4.31
N VAL A 185 -21.81 -16.37 4.49
CA VAL A 185 -23.13 -15.72 4.40
C VAL A 185 -23.70 -15.62 5.81
N VAL A 186 -23.82 -14.39 6.31
CA VAL A 186 -24.32 -14.10 7.65
C VAL A 186 -25.81 -13.74 7.57
N PRO A 187 -26.66 -14.17 8.52
CA PRO A 187 -28.05 -13.72 8.57
C PRO A 187 -28.12 -12.19 8.73
N PRO A 188 -29.12 -11.51 8.15
CA PRO A 188 -29.28 -10.09 8.35
C PRO A 188 -29.54 -9.83 9.83
N MET A 189 -28.71 -9.01 10.46
CA MET A 189 -29.00 -8.50 11.79
C MET A 189 -30.22 -7.59 11.64
N LYS A 190 -31.38 -8.08 12.08
CA LYS A 190 -32.58 -7.27 12.20
C LYS A 190 -32.21 -6.12 13.14
N GLU A 191 -32.23 -4.90 12.64
CA GLU A 191 -32.56 -3.76 13.50
C GLU A 191 -33.96 -4.08 14.04
N GLU A 192 -34.02 -4.64 15.25
CA GLU A 192 -35.17 -4.42 16.09
C GLU A 192 -35.25 -2.91 16.26
N GLU A 193 -36.18 -2.33 15.50
CA GLU A 193 -36.87 -1.09 15.80
C GLU A 193 -36.87 -0.92 17.32
N VAL A 194 -36.11 0.06 17.81
CA VAL A 194 -36.17 0.53 19.19
C VAL A 194 -37.65 0.60 19.52
N ALA A 195 -38.09 -0.32 20.38
CA ALA A 195 -39.49 -0.42 20.77
C ALA A 195 -39.91 0.99 21.20
N LYS A 196 -40.81 1.59 20.41
CA LYS A 196 -41.50 2.83 20.77
C LYS A 196 -42.03 2.60 22.18
N PRO A 197 -41.61 3.40 23.20
CA PRO A 197 -42.30 3.32 24.47
C PRO A 197 -43.73 3.79 24.20
N VAL A 198 -44.66 2.89 24.48
CA VAL A 198 -46.10 3.11 24.39
C VAL A 198 -46.43 4.32 25.26
N ALA A 199 -47.05 5.31 24.64
CA ALA A 199 -47.69 6.41 25.33
C ALA A 199 -48.79 5.86 26.26
N ALA A 200 -48.67 6.12 27.55
CA ALA A 200 -49.76 6.08 28.51
C ALA A 200 -50.08 7.54 28.91
N GLU A 201 -51.36 7.89 28.74
CA GLU A 201 -51.98 9.20 28.92
C GLU A 201 -52.30 9.54 30.38
N GLY A 202 -52.18 10.83 30.75
CA GLY A 202 -52.89 11.53 31.85
C GLY A 202 -52.22 11.47 33.23
N VAL A 203 -51.98 12.54 34.00
CA VAL A 203 -52.58 13.88 34.11
C VAL A 203 -51.63 14.83 34.90
N PRO A 204 -51.83 16.17 34.86
CA PRO A 204 -50.78 17.20 34.98
C PRO A 204 -50.60 17.81 36.38
N ALA A 205 -49.45 18.43 36.64
CA ALA A 205 -49.29 19.52 37.62
C ALA A 205 -48.03 20.36 37.35
N GLU A 206 -48.20 21.67 37.47
CA GLU A 206 -47.31 22.79 37.14
C GLU A 206 -45.96 22.88 37.89
N ALA A 207 -44.99 23.43 37.15
CA ALA A 207 -44.03 24.48 37.51
C ALA A 207 -43.20 24.39 38.80
N VAL A 208 -41.87 24.26 38.63
CA VAL A 208 -40.93 25.27 39.15
C VAL A 208 -39.67 25.37 38.28
N VAL A 209 -39.23 26.61 38.11
CA VAL A 209 -38.16 27.17 37.30
C VAL A 209 -36.80 27.01 38.00
N ALA A 210 -35.72 27.29 37.24
CA ALA A 210 -34.34 27.58 37.66
C ALA A 210 -33.43 26.34 37.72
N GLU A 211 -32.20 26.32 37.21
CA GLU A 211 -31.28 27.30 36.62
C GLU A 211 -30.00 26.49 36.28
N GLY A 212 -29.26 26.85 35.24
CA GLY A 212 -27.85 26.43 35.16
C GLY A 212 -27.29 26.14 33.78
N ALA A 213 -27.00 27.21 33.05
CA ALA A 213 -25.75 27.46 32.32
C ALA A 213 -25.18 26.37 31.38
N GLU A 214 -25.47 26.57 30.10
CA GLU A 214 -24.55 26.82 28.97
C GLU A 214 -23.13 26.19 28.86
N PRO A 215 -22.67 26.02 27.60
CA PRO A 215 -21.54 25.19 27.18
C PRO A 215 -20.21 25.95 27.23
N ALA A 216 -19.10 25.21 27.13
CA ALA A 216 -17.79 25.82 26.91
C ALA A 216 -16.85 24.91 26.10
N GLU A 217 -16.78 25.16 24.79
CA GLU A 217 -15.47 25.33 24.11
C GLU A 217 -14.92 26.71 24.53
N PRO A 218 -13.59 26.92 24.65
CA PRO A 218 -12.83 27.32 23.47
C PRO A 218 -11.36 26.87 23.41
N GLU A 219 -10.81 27.08 22.22
CA GLU A 219 -9.48 26.82 21.70
C GLU A 219 -8.33 27.64 22.35
N VAL A 220 -7.09 27.29 21.93
CA VAL A 220 -5.86 28.13 21.83
C VAL A 220 -4.96 28.34 23.07
N ILE A 221 -4.04 27.41 23.33
CA ILE A 221 -2.67 27.73 23.84
C ILE A 221 -1.70 26.56 23.58
N SER A 222 -1.05 26.54 22.42
CA SER A 222 0.08 25.63 22.15
C SER A 222 1.25 26.26 21.38
N GLU A 223 1.30 27.59 21.29
CA GLU A 223 2.46 28.30 20.69
C GLU A 223 3.50 28.77 21.71
N LYS A 224 3.14 29.04 22.97
CA LYS A 224 4.11 29.48 24.00
C LYS A 224 5.02 28.37 24.55
N LYS A 225 4.68 27.09 24.38
CA LYS A 225 5.51 25.95 24.86
C LYS A 225 6.51 25.44 23.80
N ALA A 226 6.35 25.84 22.54
CA ALA A 226 7.28 25.46 21.47
C ALA A 226 8.50 26.40 21.40
N GLU A 227 8.30 27.68 21.72
CA GLU A 227 9.36 28.71 21.65
C GLU A 227 10.38 28.56 22.78
N GLU A 228 9.94 28.18 23.99
CA GLU A 228 10.83 27.95 25.14
C GLU A 228 11.75 26.73 24.93
N ARG A 229 11.27 25.71 24.21
CA ARG A 229 12.03 24.47 23.92
C ARG A 229 13.04 24.64 22.77
N ALA A 230 12.86 25.65 21.92
CA ALA A 230 13.81 26.01 20.86
C ALA A 230 14.99 26.82 21.42
N ALA A 231 14.74 27.75 22.34
CA ALA A 231 15.76 28.57 22.96
C ALA A 231 16.77 27.78 23.82
N GLU A 232 16.34 26.69 24.45
CA GLU A 232 17.22 25.84 25.28
C GLU A 232 18.16 24.93 24.44
N ARG A 233 17.72 24.53 23.23
CA ARG A 233 18.54 23.76 22.29
C ARG A 233 19.60 24.59 21.57
N GLU A 234 19.39 25.89 21.42
CA GLU A 234 20.36 26.77 20.77
C GLU A 234 21.52 27.13 21.71
N LYS A 235 21.24 27.30 23.02
CA LYS A 235 22.27 27.54 24.04
C LYS A 235 23.21 26.34 24.23
N THR A 236 22.67 25.13 24.21
CA THR A 236 23.48 23.89 24.34
C THR A 236 24.36 23.61 23.12
N LYS A 237 24.05 24.17 21.95
CA LYS A 237 24.86 24.04 20.74
C LYS A 237 25.99 25.09 20.68
N ALA A 238 25.72 26.31 21.14
CA ALA A 238 26.71 27.39 21.20
C ALA A 238 27.82 27.14 22.24
N GLU A 239 27.53 26.38 23.30
CA GLU A 239 28.52 26.03 24.32
C GLU A 239 29.46 24.91 23.84
N LYS A 240 28.97 24.00 22.99
CA LYS A 240 29.75 22.88 22.44
C LYS A 240 30.69 23.30 21.29
N GLU A 241 30.34 24.33 20.52
CA GLU A 241 31.22 24.87 19.46
C GLU A 241 32.36 25.77 19.99
N LYS A 242 32.30 26.22 21.25
CA LYS A 242 33.39 27.02 21.86
C LYS A 242 34.53 26.18 22.44
N GLU A 243 34.33 24.89 22.69
CA GLU A 243 35.36 24.02 23.28
C GLU A 243 36.31 23.40 22.24
N GLU A 244 35.89 23.21 20.99
CA GLU A 244 36.73 22.60 19.93
C GLU A 244 37.64 23.62 19.18
N GLY A 245 37.54 24.92 19.47
CA GLY A 245 38.18 25.99 18.69
C GLY A 245 39.59 26.43 19.11
N LYS A 246 40.29 25.75 20.03
CA LYS A 246 41.57 26.27 20.57
C LYS A 246 42.73 25.26 20.59
N ALA A 247 43.38 25.09 19.44
CA ALA A 247 44.79 24.63 19.37
C ALA A 247 45.51 25.33 18.18
N PRO A 248 46.71 25.93 18.37
CA PRO A 248 47.37 26.79 17.37
C PRO A 248 48.30 26.05 16.38
N PRO A 249 48.69 26.68 15.24
CA PRO A 249 49.42 26.03 14.14
C PRO A 249 50.96 26.18 14.22
N ALA A 250 51.70 25.17 13.77
CA ALA A 250 53.17 25.23 13.61
C ALA A 250 53.57 25.38 12.13
N LYS A 251 54.48 26.34 11.87
CA LYS A 251 55.03 26.78 10.57
C LYS A 251 55.95 25.73 9.91
N GLY A 252 55.93 25.67 8.57
CA GLY A 252 56.97 25.05 7.72
C GLY A 252 58.29 25.84 7.72
N PRO A 253 59.36 25.41 6.99
CA PRO A 253 59.31 25.45 5.52
C PRO A 253 60.11 24.33 4.78
N ALA A 254 59.91 24.25 3.46
CA ALA A 254 60.73 23.50 2.48
C ALA A 254 62.01 24.30 2.09
N PRO A 255 62.77 23.92 1.03
CA PRO A 255 63.59 22.72 0.82
C PRO A 255 65.07 23.09 0.53
N LYS A 256 66.01 22.16 0.63
CA LYS A 256 67.31 22.23 -0.09
C LYS A 256 67.72 20.85 -0.58
N GLY A 257 68.03 20.77 -1.87
CA GLY A 257 68.69 19.64 -2.48
C GLY A 257 70.22 19.76 -2.44
N GLU A 258 70.81 18.71 -3.00
CA GLU A 258 72.19 18.51 -3.46
C GLU A 258 73.21 17.82 -2.55
N LYS A 259 73.95 16.98 -3.29
CA LYS A 259 74.99 16.03 -2.93
C LYS A 259 76.29 16.74 -2.53
N LYS A 260 77.10 15.92 -1.84
CA LYS A 260 78.56 15.93 -1.70
C LYS A 260 79.09 16.58 -0.42
#